data_AF-A0A7X7MKC3-F1
#
_entry.id   AF-A0A7X7MKC3-F1
#
_cell.length_a   1.000
_cell.length_b   1.000
_cell.length_c   1.000
_cell.angle_alpha   90.00
_cell.angle_beta   90.00
_cell.angle_gamma   90.00
#
_symmetry.space_group_name_H-M   'P 1'
#
loop_
_entity.id
_entity.type
_entity.pdbx_description
1 polymer ?
#
loop_
_entity_poly.entity_id
_entity_poly.type
_entity_poly.pdbx_seq_one_letter_code
_entity_poly.pdbx_strand_id
1 'polypeptide(L)' 'MASLNKVFLLGNLTRDPELRQLPSGTAICSFGLAVNR' A
#
# COMPACT_ATOMS: atom_id res chain seq x y z
N MET A 1 23.15 -0.09 -16.05
CA MET A 1 21.87 -0.70 -16.50
C MET A 1 20.78 -0.24 -15.53
N ALA A 2 19.76 0.50 -15.97
CA ALA A 2 18.65 0.91 -15.10
C ALA A 2 17.45 -0.02 -15.32
N SER A 3 16.90 -0.59 -14.24
CA SER A 3 15.66 -1.37 -14.28
C SER A 3 14.56 -0.57 -13.60
N LEU A 4 13.40 -0.51 -14.24
CA LEU A 4 12.24 0.20 -13.73
C LEU A 4 11.10 -0.79 -13.49
N ASN A 5 10.67 -0.88 -12.24
CA ASN A 5 9.46 -1.61 -11.87
C ASN A 5 8.41 -0.61 -11.38
N LYS A 6 7.36 -0.38 -12.19
CA LYS A 6 6.22 0.49 -11.86
C LYS A 6 4.95 -0.32 -11.90
N VAL A 7 4.09 -0.13 -10.89
CA VAL A 7 2.79 -0.79 -10.77
C VAL A 7 1.72 0.27 -10.59
N PHE A 8 0.64 0.18 -11.38
CA PHE A 8 -0.57 1.00 -11.23
C PHE A 8 -1.72 0.07 -10.88
N LEU A 9 -2.43 0.37 -9.79
CA LEU A 9 -3.55 -0.42 -9.30
C LEU A 9 -4.77 0.48 -9.11
N LEU A 10 -5.95 -0.02 -9.45
CA LEU A 10 -7.24 0.61 -9.18
C LEU A 10 -8.19 -0.46 -8.63
N GLY A 11 -8.86 -0.16 -7.53
CA GLY A 11 -9.71 -1.14 -6.85
C GLY A 11 -10.36 -0.56 -5.59
N ASN A 12 -10.91 -1.44 -4.77
CA ASN A 12 -11.61 -1.07 -3.54
C ASN A 12 -10.80 -1.49 -2.31
N LEU A 13 -10.79 -0.64 -1.28
CA LEU A 13 -10.23 -1.01 0.02
C LEU A 13 -11.07 -2.14 0.64
N THR A 14 -10.41 -3.20 1.09
CA THR A 14 -11.11 -4.35 1.69
C THR A 14 -11.51 -4.12 3.14
N ARG A 15 -10.92 -3.11 3.78
CA ARG A 15 -11.16 -2.65 5.15
C ARG A 15 -10.48 -1.29 5.37
N ASP A 16 -10.71 -0.70 6.53
CA ASP A 16 -10.02 0.50 6.95
C ASP A 16 -8.50 0.29 7.00
N PRO A 17 -7.69 1.24 6.51
CA PRO A 17 -6.24 1.15 6.57
C PRO A 17 -5.71 1.12 8.01
N GLU A 18 -4.74 0.26 8.26
CA GLU A 18 -4.07 0.17 9.55
C GLU A 18 -2.84 1.07 9.58
N LEU A 19 -2.92 2.18 10.32
CA LEU A 19 -1.80 3.08 10.55
C LEU A 19 -1.00 2.66 11.80
N ARG A 20 0.32 2.58 11.66
CA ARG A 20 1.27 2.27 12.74
C ARG A 20 2.43 3.25 12.71
N GLN A 21 3.04 3.51 13.86
CA GLN A 21 4.29 4.26 13.94
C GLN A 21 5.43 3.32 14.31
N LEU A 22 6.52 3.40 13.56
CA LEU A 22 7.78 2.78 13.97
C LEU A 22 8.39 3.56 15.14
N PRO A 23 9.23 2.92 15.97
CA PRO A 23 10.03 3.61 16.98
C PRO A 23 10.91 4.73 16.43
N SER A 24 11.27 4.67 15.14
CA SER A 24 11.98 5.72 14.41
C SER A 24 11.12 6.98 14.13
N GLY A 25 9.83 6.97 14.50
CA GLY A 25 8.87 8.03 14.22
C GLY A 25 8.22 7.97 12.83
N THR A 26 8.62 7.01 11.99
CA THR A 26 8.06 6.84 10.65
C THR A 26 6.65 6.24 10.71
N ALA A 27 5.68 6.92 10.11
CA ALA A 27 4.33 6.38 9.94
C ALA A 27 4.28 5.37 8.78
N ILE A 28 3.68 4.21 9.01
CA ILE A 28 3.46 3.14 8.04
C ILE A 28 1.98 2.81 8.01
N CYS A 29 1.42 2.74 6.80
CA CYS A 29 0.03 2.38 6.59
C CYS A 29 -0.07 1.08 5.78
N SER A 30 -0.78 0.09 6.32
CA SER A 30 -1.08 -1.17 5.62
C SER A 30 -2.55 -1.20 5.22
N PHE A 31 -2.84 -1.55 3.98
CA PHE A 31 -4.20 -1.70 3.48
C PHE A 31 -4.30 -2.82 2.45
N GLY A 32 -5.48 -3.43 2.36
CA GLY A 32 -5.81 -4.41 1.32
C GLY A 32 -6.56 -3.75 0.17
N LEU A 33 -6.25 -4.13 -1.06
CA LEU A 33 -6.95 -3.67 -2.27
C LEU A 33 -7.55 -4.87 -3.00
N ALA A 34 -8.87 -4.89 -3.15
CA ALA A 34 -9.58 -5.83 -4.01
C ALA A 34 -9.66 -5.26 -5.43
N VAL A 35 -9.26 -6.08 -6.41
CA VAL A 35 -9.30 -5.76 -7.84
C VAL A 35 -10.11 -6.83 -8.55
N ASN A 36 -11.06 -6.42 -9.39
CA ASN A 36 -11.82 -7.32 -10.26
C ASN A 36 -11.18 -7.34 -11.67
N ARG A 37 -11.37 -8.43 -12.41
CA ARG A 37 -10.90 -8.57 -13.80
C ARG A 37 -11.86 -7.92 -14.78
#